data_AF-A0A9D1EZ62-F1
#
_entry.id   AF-A0A9D1EZ62-F1
#
_cell.length_a   1.000
_cell.length_b   1.000
_cell.length_c   1.000
_cell.angle_alpha   90.00
_cell.angle_beta   90.00
_cell.angle_gamma   90.00
#
_symmetry.space_group_name_H-M   'P 1'
#
loop_
_entity.id
_entity.type
_entity.pdbx_description
1 polymer ?
#
loop_
_entity_poly.entity_id
_entity_poly.type
_entity_poly.pdbx_seq_one_letter_code
_entity_poly.pdbx_strand_id
1 'polypeptide(L)'
;MFQYINTKLYDDKNLFRLYIGNILVFQYVKDKDNKVIEFNLFPKMKSYSNNPTHPPVFYLKTNRSDEAALMCMQYWLNIANFMDADIYIICDKKEIEYKLLKNVTFKNQNIKFIKSAVNPLKKIIKNICSKCWEKAGYAHLTTFYHSLKNGIHNYWNIDADDTTLLCRPSISAEIMQKVAQYADENEINAFSLDMWRSRSHGKHWSFGITYQKNNIDWFKIFNSNKDRKWQKNYENQTTIYNVDFYFNYLLEYVKLKIENWYVEDLYFLHWGNFFLHVIQSSLCHWKEGKLTFPIIEKIYENNEFGCVPIHNCCVKFDVGLTKKEFLDFIHNYSCIHFYENVTIDFFEIADVKKRCEEYEQVKYLNHHYTKKELNDDRVS
;
A
#
# COMPACT_ATOMS: atom_id res chain seq x y z
N MET A 1 -27.55 -12.65 8.23
CA MET A 1 -26.83 -13.10 7.03
C MET A 1 -25.59 -13.87 7.48
N PHE A 2 -25.41 -15.10 6.99
CA PHE A 2 -24.25 -15.94 7.27
C PHE A 2 -23.23 -15.79 6.15
N GLN A 3 -21.95 -15.73 6.47
CA GLN A 3 -20.91 -15.66 5.46
C GLN A 3 -19.74 -16.56 5.81
N TYR A 4 -19.47 -17.50 4.93
CA TYR A 4 -18.36 -18.44 5.04
C TYR A 4 -17.25 -18.04 4.07
N ILE A 5 -16.03 -17.90 4.58
CA ILE A 5 -14.88 -17.41 3.81
C ILE A 5 -13.72 -18.38 3.97
N ASN A 6 -13.13 -18.75 2.84
CA ASN A 6 -11.84 -19.43 2.78
C ASN A 6 -10.76 -18.40 2.44
N THR A 7 -9.72 -18.33 3.27
CA THR A 7 -8.59 -17.41 3.16
C THR A 7 -7.30 -18.22 3.01
N LYS A 8 -6.49 -17.89 1.99
CA LYS A 8 -5.18 -18.52 1.78
C LYS A 8 -4.16 -17.99 2.78
N LEU A 9 -3.32 -18.88 3.30
CA LEU A 9 -2.14 -18.56 4.10
C LEU A 9 -0.86 -19.02 3.38
N TYR A 10 0.29 -18.46 3.72
CA TYR A 10 1.58 -18.73 3.02
C TYR A 10 2.04 -20.19 3.09
N ASP A 11 1.76 -20.91 4.17
CA ASP A 11 2.24 -22.30 4.34
C ASP A 11 1.32 -23.34 3.65
N ASP A 12 0.72 -23.01 2.51
CA ASP A 12 -0.33 -23.81 1.84
C ASP A 12 -1.52 -24.17 2.75
N LYS A 13 -1.70 -23.39 3.82
CA LYS A 13 -2.79 -23.55 4.78
C LYS A 13 -4.01 -22.76 4.32
N ASN A 14 -5.18 -23.29 4.64
CA ASN A 14 -6.45 -22.62 4.38
C ASN A 14 -7.11 -22.26 5.71
N LEU A 15 -7.41 -20.98 5.88
CA LEU A 15 -8.14 -20.45 7.03
C LEU A 15 -9.60 -20.29 6.67
N PHE A 16 -10.46 -21.00 7.37
CA PHE A 16 -11.90 -20.92 7.20
C PHE A 16 -12.51 -20.07 8.31
N ARG A 17 -13.39 -19.15 7.94
CA ARG A 17 -14.06 -18.24 8.86
C ARG A 17 -15.56 -18.22 8.62
N LEU A 18 -16.33 -18.30 9.71
CA LEU A 18 -17.77 -18.07 9.68
C LEU A 18 -18.11 -16.74 10.38
N TYR A 19 -18.77 -15.88 9.62
CA TYR A 19 -19.35 -14.63 10.12
C TYR A 19 -20.87 -14.77 10.25
N ILE A 20 -21.40 -14.28 11.36
CA ILE A 20 -22.84 -14.04 11.55
C ILE A 20 -23.03 -12.53 11.61
N GLY A 21 -23.65 -11.97 10.58
CA GLY A 21 -23.64 -10.52 10.37
C GLY A 21 -22.20 -10.01 10.20
N ASN A 22 -21.75 -9.15 11.11
CA ASN A 22 -20.40 -8.59 11.11
C ASN A 22 -19.47 -9.21 12.17
N ILE A 23 -19.94 -10.26 12.86
CA ILE A 23 -19.24 -10.88 13.98
C ILE A 23 -18.59 -12.17 13.49
N LEU A 24 -17.27 -12.30 13.67
CA LEU A 24 -16.54 -13.55 13.45
C LEU A 24 -16.83 -14.49 14.63
N VAL A 25 -17.56 -15.57 14.35
CA VAL A 25 -18.06 -16.49 15.39
C VAL A 25 -17.08 -17.63 15.63
N PHE A 26 -16.49 -18.17 14.57
CA PHE A 26 -15.40 -19.13 14.69
C PHE A 26 -14.50 -19.13 13.46
N GLN A 27 -13.29 -19.65 13.65
CA GLN A 27 -12.36 -19.94 12.57
C GLN A 27 -11.62 -21.25 12.81
N TYR A 28 -11.16 -21.88 11.74
CA TYR A 28 -10.30 -23.06 11.82
C TYR A 28 -9.32 -23.10 10.65
N VAL A 29 -8.19 -23.77 10.85
CA VAL A 29 -7.11 -23.89 9.86
C VAL A 29 -7.01 -25.33 9.38
N LYS A 30 -6.94 -25.52 8.07
CA LYS A 30 -6.56 -26.78 7.43
C LYS A 30 -5.14 -26.69 6.88
N ASP A 31 -4.38 -27.77 7.04
CA ASP A 31 -3.11 -27.96 6.34
C ASP A 31 -3.32 -28.43 4.89
N LYS A 32 -2.21 -28.67 4.18
CA LYS A 32 -2.17 -29.19 2.82
C LYS A 32 -2.85 -30.55 2.64
N ASP A 33 -2.94 -31.34 3.72
CA ASP A 33 -3.57 -32.67 3.74
C ASP A 33 -5.05 -32.59 4.15
N ASN A 34 -5.63 -31.38 4.17
CA ASN A 34 -7.00 -31.07 4.60
C ASN A 34 -7.33 -31.40 6.06
N LYS A 35 -6.33 -31.66 6.90
CA LYS A 35 -6.52 -31.94 8.32
C LYS A 35 -6.73 -30.62 9.08
N VAL A 36 -7.73 -30.58 9.95
CA VAL A 36 -7.95 -29.44 10.85
C VAL A 36 -6.86 -29.46 11.91
N ILE A 37 -6.01 -28.43 11.91
CA ILE A 37 -4.86 -28.32 12.83
C ILE A 37 -5.09 -27.29 13.94
N GLU A 38 -5.98 -26.32 13.71
CA GLU A 38 -6.33 -25.31 14.72
C GLU A 38 -7.83 -24.96 14.63
N PHE A 39 -8.44 -24.68 15.76
CA PHE A 39 -9.85 -24.29 15.87
C PHE A 39 -10.02 -23.26 16.98
N ASN A 40 -10.74 -22.16 16.70
CA ASN A 40 -10.98 -21.08 17.64
C ASN A 40 -12.43 -20.59 17.56
N LEU A 41 -13.14 -20.62 18.68
CA LEU A 41 -14.42 -19.91 18.87
C LEU A 41 -14.12 -18.46 19.29
N PHE A 42 -14.79 -17.50 18.67
CA PHE A 42 -14.63 -16.06 18.94
C PHE A 42 -13.15 -15.62 18.98
N PRO A 43 -12.41 -15.79 17.86
CA PRO A 43 -10.98 -15.51 17.83
C PRO A 43 -10.69 -14.07 18.24
N LYS A 44 -9.71 -13.91 19.13
CA LYS A 44 -9.21 -12.60 19.58
C LYS A 44 -8.06 -12.13 18.70
N MET A 45 -7.99 -10.82 18.47
CA MET A 45 -6.81 -10.19 17.87
C MET A 45 -5.63 -10.27 18.83
N LYS A 46 -4.45 -10.69 18.35
CA LYS A 46 -3.19 -10.77 19.11
C LYS A 46 -2.12 -9.93 18.43
N SER A 47 -0.92 -9.71 18.99
CA SER A 47 0.21 -9.23 18.17
C SER A 47 0.69 -10.39 17.29
N TYR A 48 1.12 -10.13 16.05
CA TYR A 48 1.76 -11.18 15.23
C TYR A 48 3.29 -11.06 15.18
N SER A 49 3.87 -9.92 15.54
CA SER A 49 5.32 -9.72 15.52
C SER A 49 6.04 -10.54 16.59
N ASN A 50 7.24 -11.04 16.29
CA ASN A 50 8.08 -11.77 17.25
C ASN A 50 8.71 -10.85 18.32
N ASN A 51 8.73 -9.53 18.09
CA ASN A 51 9.11 -8.54 19.10
C ASN A 51 7.85 -7.83 19.62
N PRO A 52 7.10 -8.43 20.55
CA PRO A 52 5.81 -7.89 20.99
C PRO A 52 5.95 -6.55 21.74
N THR A 53 7.14 -6.22 22.22
CA THR A 53 7.42 -4.97 22.94
C THR A 53 7.56 -3.76 22.03
N HIS A 54 8.15 -3.93 20.84
CA HIS A 54 8.34 -2.84 19.88
C HIS A 54 8.14 -3.32 18.43
N PRO A 55 6.96 -3.85 18.09
CA PRO A 55 6.74 -4.35 16.74
C PRO A 55 6.70 -3.16 15.76
N PRO A 56 7.36 -3.24 14.59
CA PRO A 56 7.10 -2.28 13.52
C PRO A 56 5.62 -2.39 13.17
N VAL A 57 4.83 -1.31 13.25
CA VAL A 57 3.38 -1.41 12.96
C VAL A 57 3.09 -0.84 11.57
N PHE A 58 2.27 -1.55 10.80
CA PHE A 58 1.75 -1.12 9.51
C PHE A 58 0.24 -0.92 9.60
N TYR A 59 -0.20 0.29 9.27
CA TYR A 59 -1.59 0.61 8.98
C TYR A 59 -1.77 0.66 7.46
N LEU A 60 -2.44 -0.36 6.93
CA LEU A 60 -2.75 -0.49 5.51
C LEU A 60 -4.18 -0.01 5.26
N LYS A 61 -4.34 1.14 4.60
CA LYS A 61 -5.65 1.73 4.30
C LYS A 61 -6.14 1.24 2.95
N THR A 62 -7.44 0.95 2.86
CA THR A 62 -8.07 0.53 1.61
C THR A 62 -9.53 0.93 1.54
N ASN A 63 -9.94 1.46 0.40
CA ASN A 63 -11.33 1.76 0.05
C ASN A 63 -11.75 1.16 -1.31
N ARG A 64 -10.82 0.46 -1.97
CA ARG A 64 -10.98 -0.25 -3.26
C ARG A 64 -10.78 -1.76 -3.14
N SER A 65 -11.22 -2.48 -4.16
CA SER A 65 -11.13 -3.95 -4.22
C SER A 65 -11.10 -4.47 -5.66
N ASP A 66 -10.76 -3.59 -6.60
CA ASP A 66 -10.38 -4.00 -7.96
C ASP A 66 -9.02 -4.70 -7.94
N GLU A 67 -8.66 -5.34 -9.05
CA GLU A 67 -7.48 -6.18 -9.17
C GLU A 67 -6.19 -5.45 -8.77
N ALA A 68 -5.98 -4.23 -9.27
CA ALA A 68 -4.81 -3.42 -8.90
C ALA A 68 -4.75 -3.16 -7.39
N ALA A 69 -5.88 -2.86 -6.76
CA ALA A 69 -5.95 -2.66 -5.30
C ALA A 69 -5.63 -3.95 -4.53
N LEU A 70 -6.11 -5.11 -4.97
CA LEU A 70 -5.79 -6.40 -4.33
C LEU A 70 -4.29 -6.73 -4.44
N MET A 71 -3.67 -6.41 -5.57
CA MET A 71 -2.23 -6.59 -5.75
C MET A 71 -1.41 -5.64 -4.88
N CYS A 72 -1.79 -4.36 -4.81
CA CYS A 72 -1.15 -3.40 -3.91
C CYS A 72 -1.23 -3.89 -2.46
N MET A 73 -2.41 -4.37 -2.06
CA MET A 73 -2.61 -4.94 -0.72
C MET A 73 -1.70 -6.14 -0.47
N GLN A 74 -1.61 -7.10 -1.40
CA GLN A 74 -0.68 -8.23 -1.26
C GLN A 74 0.77 -7.73 -1.17
N TYR A 75 1.18 -6.80 -2.03
CA TYR A 75 2.51 -6.23 -2.06
C TYR A 75 2.91 -5.64 -0.70
N TRP A 76 2.03 -4.83 -0.10
CA TRP A 76 2.27 -4.23 1.21
C TRP A 76 2.27 -5.25 2.35
N LEU A 77 1.42 -6.27 2.29
CA LEU A 77 1.47 -7.38 3.26
C LEU A 77 2.83 -8.11 3.16
N ASN A 78 3.34 -8.35 1.96
CA ASN A 78 4.65 -9.00 1.76
C ASN A 78 5.76 -8.18 2.41
N ILE A 79 5.79 -6.86 2.20
CA ILE A 79 6.79 -5.98 2.83
C ILE A 79 6.71 -6.05 4.35
N ALA A 80 5.51 -5.90 4.91
CA ALA A 80 5.30 -5.97 6.35
C ALA A 80 5.71 -7.34 6.92
N ASN A 81 5.50 -8.43 6.17
CA ASN A 81 5.94 -9.77 6.55
C ASN A 81 7.47 -9.91 6.58
N PHE A 82 8.19 -9.32 5.61
CA PHE A 82 9.67 -9.26 5.61
C PHE A 82 10.23 -8.47 6.80
N MET A 83 9.48 -7.47 7.26
CA MET A 83 9.83 -6.69 8.45
C MET A 83 9.37 -7.32 9.77
N ASP A 84 8.70 -8.48 9.71
CA ASP A 84 8.03 -9.12 10.86
C ASP A 84 7.18 -8.14 11.69
N ALA A 85 6.44 -7.30 10.98
CA ALA A 85 5.68 -6.18 11.53
C ALA A 85 4.46 -6.65 12.36
N ASP A 86 3.63 -5.72 12.81
CA ASP A 86 2.24 -5.97 13.14
C ASP A 86 1.37 -5.20 12.13
N ILE A 87 0.19 -5.71 11.75
CA ILE A 87 -0.59 -5.17 10.62
C ILE A 87 -2.01 -4.93 11.07
N TYR A 88 -2.48 -3.71 10.80
CA TYR A 88 -3.87 -3.30 10.91
C TYR A 88 -4.35 -2.84 9.54
N ILE A 89 -5.43 -3.44 9.06
CA ILE A 89 -6.08 -3.03 7.81
C ILE A 89 -7.22 -2.09 8.16
N ILE A 90 -7.13 -0.83 7.71
CA ILE A 90 -8.19 0.16 7.87
C ILE A 90 -9.15 0.02 6.70
N CYS A 91 -10.35 -0.49 6.97
CA CYS A 91 -11.38 -0.68 5.97
C CYS A 91 -12.77 -0.43 6.59
N ASP A 92 -13.53 0.49 5.98
CA ASP A 92 -14.87 0.85 6.46
C ASP A 92 -15.99 -0.01 5.86
N LYS A 93 -15.67 -0.78 4.80
CA LYS A 93 -16.61 -1.49 3.95
C LYS A 93 -16.43 -3.00 4.07
N LYS A 94 -17.44 -3.71 4.60
CA LYS A 94 -17.37 -5.16 4.84
C LYS A 94 -17.23 -5.96 3.54
N GLU A 95 -17.85 -5.49 2.46
CA GLU A 95 -17.70 -6.10 1.14
C GLU A 95 -16.24 -6.11 0.66
N ILE A 96 -15.45 -5.09 1.00
CA ILE A 96 -14.03 -5.01 0.68
C ILE A 96 -13.24 -5.93 1.59
N GLU A 97 -13.50 -5.93 2.91
CA GLU A 97 -12.87 -6.86 3.84
C GLU A 97 -13.03 -8.32 3.35
N TYR A 98 -14.23 -8.70 2.94
CA TYR A 98 -14.50 -10.05 2.44
C TYR A 98 -13.79 -10.36 1.13
N LYS A 99 -13.66 -9.39 0.23
CA LYS A 99 -12.87 -9.56 -0.99
C LYS A 99 -11.38 -9.74 -0.68
N LEU A 100 -10.83 -8.95 0.24
CA LEU A 100 -9.44 -9.10 0.67
C LEU A 100 -9.20 -10.47 1.28
N LEU A 101 -10.08 -10.91 2.19
CA LEU A 101 -9.98 -12.22 2.81
C LEU A 101 -10.05 -13.39 1.82
N LYS A 102 -10.70 -13.23 0.67
CA LYS A 102 -10.82 -14.28 -0.35
C LYS A 102 -9.65 -14.30 -1.33
N ASN A 103 -9.10 -13.13 -1.66
CA ASN A 103 -8.20 -12.98 -2.81
C ASN A 103 -6.76 -12.66 -2.41
N VAL A 104 -6.50 -12.31 -1.15
CA VAL A 104 -5.17 -11.99 -0.64
C VAL A 104 -4.69 -13.10 0.28
N THR A 105 -3.39 -13.38 0.23
CA THR A 105 -2.71 -14.40 1.04
C THR A 105 -2.09 -13.74 2.26
N PHE A 106 -2.39 -14.28 3.45
CA PHE A 106 -1.93 -13.72 4.73
C PHE A 106 -0.91 -14.64 5.40
N LYS A 107 0.10 -14.08 6.06
CA LYS A 107 1.14 -14.86 6.77
C LYS A 107 0.56 -15.82 7.80
N ASN A 108 -0.48 -15.38 8.52
CA ASN A 108 -1.12 -16.19 9.55
C ASN A 108 -2.58 -15.78 9.78
N GLN A 109 -3.23 -16.47 10.70
CA GLN A 109 -4.66 -16.32 10.98
C GLN A 109 -5.06 -15.05 11.79
N ASN A 110 -4.11 -14.25 12.26
CA ASN A 110 -4.34 -13.05 13.06
C ASN A 110 -4.52 -11.80 12.18
N ILE A 111 -5.59 -11.79 11.38
CA ILE A 111 -5.89 -10.73 10.41
C ILE A 111 -6.76 -9.67 11.09
N LYS A 112 -6.27 -8.42 11.16
CA LYS A 112 -6.92 -7.34 11.92
C LYS A 112 -7.53 -6.30 10.99
N PHE A 113 -8.86 -6.26 10.94
CA PHE A 113 -9.58 -5.15 10.33
C PHE A 113 -10.04 -4.17 11.41
N ILE A 114 -9.76 -2.89 11.20
CA ILE A 114 -10.27 -1.80 12.03
C ILE A 114 -11.03 -0.80 11.16
N LYS A 115 -12.05 -0.17 11.74
CA LYS A 115 -12.80 0.89 11.09
C LYS A 115 -12.21 2.26 11.39
N SER A 116 -12.45 3.22 10.51
CA SER A 116 -12.13 4.61 10.74
C SER A 116 -12.85 5.14 11.99
N ALA A 117 -12.12 5.83 12.86
CA ALA A 117 -12.57 6.33 14.15
C ALA A 117 -13.36 7.65 14.02
N VAL A 118 -14.55 7.60 13.42
CA VAL A 118 -15.36 8.80 13.10
C VAL A 118 -15.69 9.65 14.32
N ASN A 119 -16.28 9.06 15.35
CA ASN A 119 -16.77 9.81 16.52
C ASN A 119 -15.68 10.59 17.27
N PRO A 120 -14.55 9.98 17.68
CA PRO A 120 -13.50 10.73 18.39
C PRO A 120 -12.83 11.80 17.51
N LEU A 121 -12.85 11.65 16.19
CA LEU A 121 -12.15 12.54 15.26
C LEU A 121 -13.05 13.60 14.61
N LYS A 122 -14.38 13.51 14.77
CA LYS A 122 -15.37 14.32 14.03
C LYS A 122 -15.09 15.83 14.10
N LYS A 123 -14.79 16.34 15.30
CA LYS A 123 -14.53 17.76 15.51
C LYS A 123 -13.22 18.21 14.85
N ILE A 124 -12.18 17.40 14.98
CA ILE A 124 -10.86 17.64 14.37
C ILE A 124 -11.00 17.68 12.84
N ILE A 125 -11.62 16.65 12.26
CA ILE A 125 -11.81 16.54 10.81
C ILE A 125 -12.64 17.69 10.25
N LYS A 126 -13.70 18.13 10.94
CA LYS A 126 -14.48 19.31 10.51
C LYS A 126 -13.65 20.59 10.40
N ASN A 127 -12.58 20.72 11.17
CA ASN A 127 -11.70 21.90 11.18
C ASN A 127 -10.51 21.78 10.20
N ILE A 128 -10.27 20.58 9.69
CA ILE A 128 -9.14 20.26 8.80
C ILE A 128 -9.64 20.01 7.38
N CYS A 129 -10.56 19.08 7.18
CA CYS A 129 -10.96 18.64 5.84
C CYS A 129 -12.20 19.34 5.32
N SER A 130 -12.22 19.68 4.03
CA SER A 130 -13.46 19.90 3.28
C SER A 130 -14.33 18.64 3.25
N LYS A 131 -15.65 18.82 3.12
CA LYS A 131 -16.65 17.75 3.27
C LYS A 131 -16.38 16.51 2.41
N CYS A 132 -15.91 16.71 1.17
CA CYS A 132 -15.57 15.62 0.24
C CYS A 132 -14.37 14.77 0.71
N TRP A 133 -13.48 15.31 1.54
CA TRP A 133 -12.29 14.63 2.04
C TRP A 133 -12.44 14.04 3.44
N GLU A 134 -13.60 14.21 4.10
CA GLU A 134 -13.76 13.76 5.49
C GLU A 134 -13.49 12.26 5.65
N LYS A 135 -13.92 11.41 4.70
CA LYS A 135 -13.70 9.96 4.77
C LYS A 135 -12.21 9.60 4.73
N ALA A 136 -11.46 10.16 3.78
CA ALA A 136 -10.01 9.99 3.72
C ALA A 136 -9.35 10.53 4.98
N GLY A 137 -9.79 11.70 5.47
CA GLY A 137 -9.28 12.27 6.70
C GLY A 137 -9.50 11.40 7.93
N TYR A 138 -10.68 10.78 8.07
CA TYR A 138 -10.91 9.81 9.13
C TYR A 138 -9.97 8.62 9.01
N ALA A 139 -9.75 8.05 7.82
CA ALA A 139 -8.84 6.93 7.63
C ALA A 139 -7.40 7.30 8.05
N HIS A 140 -6.88 8.44 7.61
CA HIS A 140 -5.54 8.90 7.99
C HIS A 140 -5.40 9.14 9.50
N LEU A 141 -6.31 9.93 10.10
CA LEU A 141 -6.23 10.25 11.53
C LEU A 141 -6.59 9.08 12.46
N THR A 142 -7.22 8.02 11.95
CA THR A 142 -7.44 6.79 12.70
C THR A 142 -6.14 6.12 13.10
N THR A 143 -5.09 6.21 12.27
CA THR A 143 -3.77 5.67 12.61
C THR A 143 -3.18 6.33 13.86
N PHE A 144 -3.29 7.66 13.98
CA PHE A 144 -2.89 8.43 15.17
C PHE A 144 -3.75 8.05 16.38
N TYR A 145 -5.06 7.96 16.22
CA TYR A 145 -5.97 7.60 17.32
C TYR A 145 -5.70 6.18 17.84
N HIS A 146 -5.62 5.22 16.93
CA HIS A 146 -5.42 3.81 17.26
C HIS A 146 -4.03 3.58 17.85
N SER A 147 -2.99 4.18 17.29
CA SER A 147 -1.63 4.04 17.81
C SER A 147 -1.52 4.58 19.24
N LEU A 148 -2.04 5.78 19.51
CA LEU A 148 -2.05 6.36 20.86
C LEU A 148 -2.79 5.46 21.86
N LYS A 149 -3.98 4.98 21.51
CA LYS A 149 -4.80 4.12 22.39
C LYS A 149 -4.10 2.81 22.76
N ASN A 150 -3.23 2.32 21.87
CA ASN A 150 -2.55 1.03 22.04
C ASN A 150 -1.05 1.17 22.41
N GLY A 151 -0.58 2.39 22.74
CA GLY A 151 0.82 2.61 23.11
C GLY A 151 1.82 2.33 21.97
N ILE A 152 1.40 2.46 20.72
CA ILE A 152 2.27 2.27 19.55
C ILE A 152 3.02 3.58 19.31
N HIS A 153 4.34 3.54 19.43
CA HIS A 153 5.18 4.73 19.32
C HIS A 153 5.49 5.11 17.87
N ASN A 154 5.84 4.13 17.04
CA ASN A 154 6.24 4.36 15.66
C ASN A 154 5.46 3.44 14.72
N TYR A 155 5.08 3.93 13.55
CA TYR A 155 4.30 3.13 12.59
C TYR A 155 4.37 3.66 11.17
N TRP A 156 4.07 2.77 10.22
CA TRP A 156 3.81 3.06 8.83
C TRP A 156 2.33 3.27 8.58
N ASN A 157 1.99 4.32 7.83
CA ASN A 157 0.63 4.68 7.45
C ASN A 157 0.58 4.79 5.93
N ILE A 158 -0.03 3.77 5.29
CA ILE A 158 0.14 3.46 3.87
C ILE A 158 -1.22 3.41 3.17
N ASP A 159 -1.40 4.18 2.10
CA ASP A 159 -2.51 4.02 1.15
C ASP A 159 -2.22 2.77 0.31
N ALA A 160 -2.75 1.64 0.77
CA ALA A 160 -2.29 0.32 0.37
C ALA A 160 -3.09 -0.25 -0.82
N ASP A 161 -4.06 0.49 -1.34
CA ASP A 161 -4.90 0.12 -2.47
C ASP A 161 -4.55 0.84 -3.78
N ASP A 162 -3.62 1.80 -3.75
CA ASP A 162 -3.19 2.51 -4.95
C ASP A 162 -1.69 2.88 -4.99
N THR A 163 -0.87 2.49 -4.02
CA THR A 163 0.57 2.79 -4.05
C THR A 163 1.42 1.52 -4.19
N THR A 164 2.51 1.60 -4.96
CA THR A 164 3.47 0.49 -5.10
C THR A 164 4.89 1.03 -5.36
N LEU A 165 5.86 0.56 -4.58
CA LEU A 165 7.28 0.72 -4.90
C LEU A 165 7.64 -0.35 -5.94
N LEU A 166 8.13 0.00 -7.12
CA LEU A 166 8.33 -0.97 -8.21
C LEU A 166 9.67 -1.70 -8.07
N CYS A 167 9.85 -2.36 -6.93
CA CYS A 167 10.94 -3.26 -6.63
C CYS A 167 10.45 -4.39 -5.70
N ARG A 168 11.26 -5.43 -5.51
CA ARG A 168 10.89 -6.62 -4.73
C ARG A 168 10.52 -6.25 -3.28
N PRO A 169 9.52 -6.90 -2.67
CA PRO A 169 9.10 -6.58 -1.29
C PRO A 169 10.24 -6.62 -0.25
N SER A 170 11.23 -7.48 -0.42
CA SER A 170 12.41 -7.55 0.47
C SER A 170 13.28 -6.30 0.39
N ILE A 171 13.47 -5.73 -0.81
CA ILE A 171 14.22 -4.49 -1.00
C ILE A 171 13.42 -3.31 -0.46
N SER A 172 12.11 -3.29 -0.70
CA SER A 172 11.22 -2.28 -0.11
C SER A 172 11.22 -2.32 1.42
N ALA A 173 11.32 -3.50 2.03
CA ALA A 173 11.50 -3.63 3.47
C ALA A 173 12.82 -2.99 3.95
N GLU A 174 13.93 -3.20 3.23
CA GLU A 174 15.22 -2.54 3.54
C GLU A 174 15.12 -1.02 3.41
N ILE A 175 14.50 -0.51 2.34
CA ILE A 175 14.25 0.93 2.14
C ILE A 175 13.49 1.49 3.34
N MET A 176 12.37 0.85 3.71
CA MET A 176 11.53 1.32 4.81
C MET A 176 12.30 1.27 6.14
N GLN A 177 13.07 0.21 6.41
CA GLN A 177 13.91 0.15 7.61
C GLN A 177 14.91 1.32 7.69
N LYS A 178 15.61 1.63 6.59
CA LYS A 178 16.54 2.77 6.53
C LYS A 178 15.84 4.12 6.73
N VAL A 179 14.68 4.30 6.13
CA VAL A 179 13.87 5.53 6.28
C VAL A 179 13.39 5.70 7.72
N ALA A 180 12.91 4.62 8.35
CA ALA A 180 12.48 4.64 9.75
C ALA A 180 13.66 4.95 10.69
N GLN A 181 14.80 4.29 10.48
CA GLN A 181 16.02 4.54 11.27
C GLN A 181 16.45 6.01 11.17
N TYR A 182 16.52 6.56 9.96
CA TYR A 182 16.89 7.96 9.77
C TYR A 182 15.90 8.91 10.45
N ALA A 183 14.59 8.65 10.34
CA ALA A 183 13.57 9.44 11.00
C ALA A 183 13.67 9.37 12.53
N ASP A 184 14.01 8.21 13.08
CA ASP A 184 14.21 8.03 14.50
C ASP A 184 15.43 8.82 14.98
N GLU A 185 16.60 8.63 14.36
CA GLU A 185 17.86 9.33 14.67
C GLU A 185 17.74 10.85 14.55
N ASN A 186 16.93 11.33 13.61
CA ASN A 186 16.71 12.74 13.37
C ASN A 186 15.45 13.30 14.04
N GLU A 187 14.73 12.53 14.86
CA GLU A 187 13.51 13.00 15.53
C GLU A 187 12.43 13.58 14.59
N ILE A 188 12.28 13.03 13.39
CA ILE A 188 11.27 13.45 12.41
C ILE A 188 9.89 12.95 12.86
N ASN A 189 8.95 13.86 13.08
CA ASN A 189 7.61 13.54 13.58
C ASN A 189 6.76 12.79 12.55
N ALA A 190 6.83 13.21 11.28
CA ALA A 190 6.12 12.61 10.15
C ALA A 190 6.98 12.68 8.88
N PHE A 191 7.20 11.54 8.22
CA PHE A 191 8.13 11.42 7.11
C PHE A 191 7.47 10.77 5.90
N SER A 192 7.27 11.53 4.82
CA SER A 192 6.50 11.10 3.65
C SER A 192 7.36 10.82 2.43
N LEU A 193 7.02 9.78 1.66
CA LEU A 193 7.57 9.62 0.33
C LEU A 193 7.20 10.85 -0.53
N ASP A 194 8.15 11.36 -1.31
CA ASP A 194 8.00 12.49 -2.24
C ASP A 194 7.09 12.19 -3.45
N MET A 195 5.86 11.76 -3.20
CA MET A 195 4.86 11.54 -4.24
C MET A 195 4.40 12.85 -4.88
N TRP A 196 4.43 13.96 -4.11
CA TRP A 196 3.89 15.25 -4.51
C TRP A 196 4.77 16.47 -4.22
N ARG A 197 5.80 16.35 -3.38
CA ARG A 197 6.54 17.52 -2.86
C ARG A 197 7.34 18.20 -3.96
N SER A 198 8.11 17.44 -4.74
CA SER A 198 8.95 17.98 -5.83
C SER A 198 8.13 18.58 -6.94
N ARG A 199 7.12 17.85 -7.44
CA ARG A 199 6.23 18.32 -8.50
C ARG A 199 5.37 19.53 -8.13
N SER A 200 5.14 19.78 -6.85
CA SER A 200 4.41 20.95 -6.35
C SER A 200 5.34 22.09 -5.95
N HIS A 201 6.64 21.97 -6.25
CA HIS A 201 7.67 22.93 -5.86
C HIS A 201 7.64 23.23 -4.35
N GLY A 202 7.53 22.17 -3.55
CA GLY A 202 7.57 22.24 -2.09
C GLY A 202 6.23 22.59 -1.42
N LYS A 203 5.13 22.68 -2.16
CA LYS A 203 3.83 23.18 -1.64
C LYS A 203 2.88 22.09 -1.15
N HIS A 204 3.23 20.82 -1.33
CA HIS A 204 2.36 19.71 -0.95
C HIS A 204 3.13 18.58 -0.26
N TRP A 205 2.65 18.17 0.90
CA TRP A 205 3.10 16.99 1.65
C TRP A 205 1.94 15.99 1.68
N SER A 206 2.15 14.68 1.53
CA SER A 206 1.04 13.72 1.33
C SER A 206 1.08 12.49 2.22
N PHE A 207 -0.08 11.89 2.53
CA PHE A 207 -0.20 10.67 3.36
C PHE A 207 0.02 9.32 2.67
N GLY A 208 0.40 9.30 1.38
CA GLY A 208 0.51 8.08 0.58
C GLY A 208 1.31 6.96 1.26
N ILE A 209 2.60 7.19 1.49
CA ILE A 209 3.50 6.28 2.21
C ILE A 209 4.21 7.11 3.27
N THR A 210 3.84 6.93 4.53
CA THR A 210 4.40 7.75 5.61
C THR A 210 4.88 6.91 6.79
N TYR A 211 6.03 7.28 7.33
CA TYR A 211 6.48 6.87 8.65
C TYR A 211 6.07 7.94 9.66
N GLN A 212 5.55 7.53 10.81
CA GLN A 212 4.99 8.42 11.83
C GLN A 212 5.58 8.07 13.20
N LYS A 213 5.97 9.10 13.95
CA LYS A 213 6.38 8.99 15.36
C LYS A 213 5.35 9.66 16.26
N ASN A 214 4.96 8.98 17.32
CA ASN A 214 4.19 9.52 18.44
C ASN A 214 5.13 10.08 19.52
N ASN A 215 6.15 10.84 19.11
CA ASN A 215 7.08 11.55 19.99
C ASN A 215 6.54 12.93 20.43
N ILE A 216 5.43 13.38 19.85
CA ILE A 216 4.71 14.61 20.22
C ILE A 216 3.24 14.32 20.46
N ASP A 217 2.57 15.22 21.21
CA ASP A 217 1.13 15.13 21.44
C ASP A 217 0.35 15.66 20.21
N TRP A 218 0.23 14.79 19.21
CA TRP A 218 -0.54 15.05 17.99
C TRP A 218 -1.97 15.50 18.28
N PHE A 219 -2.64 14.92 19.29
CA PHE A 219 -4.02 15.26 19.60
C PHE A 219 -4.13 16.64 20.26
N LYS A 220 -3.16 17.08 21.04
CA LYS A 220 -3.10 18.47 21.51
C LYS A 220 -2.98 19.45 20.34
N ILE A 221 -2.14 19.14 19.35
CA ILE A 221 -1.97 19.95 18.14
C ILE A 221 -3.28 20.00 17.35
N PHE A 222 -3.85 18.84 17.01
CA PHE A 222 -5.10 18.76 16.26
C PHE A 222 -6.25 19.45 16.98
N ASN A 223 -6.36 19.27 18.29
CA ASN A 223 -7.40 19.92 19.08
C ASN A 223 -7.17 21.41 19.29
N SER A 224 -5.94 21.93 19.21
CA SER A 224 -5.70 23.37 19.25
C SER A 224 -6.23 24.09 18.01
N ASN A 225 -6.37 23.39 16.87
CA ASN A 225 -6.96 23.94 15.67
C ASN A 225 -8.50 23.97 15.76
N LYS A 226 -9.04 25.10 16.26
CA LYS A 226 -10.48 25.26 16.55
C LYS A 226 -11.33 25.63 15.36
N ASP A 227 -10.74 26.09 14.26
CA ASP A 227 -11.43 26.56 13.07
C ASP A 227 -10.61 26.30 11.79
N ARG A 228 -11.09 26.81 10.65
CA ARG A 228 -10.49 26.63 9.33
C ARG A 228 -9.58 27.80 8.90
N LYS A 229 -9.19 28.71 9.81
CA LYS A 229 -8.44 29.93 9.43
C LYS A 229 -7.10 29.62 8.75
N TRP A 230 -6.47 28.49 9.09
CA TRP A 230 -5.23 28.04 8.46
C TRP A 230 -5.33 27.90 6.93
N GLN A 231 -6.55 27.67 6.40
CA GLN A 231 -6.80 27.52 4.96
C GLN A 231 -6.51 28.80 4.17
N LYS A 232 -6.57 29.97 4.81
CA LYS A 232 -6.23 31.25 4.17
C LYS A 232 -4.80 31.29 3.61
N ASN A 233 -3.89 30.49 4.17
CA ASN A 233 -2.51 30.39 3.68
C ASN A 233 -2.41 29.72 2.29
N TYR A 234 -3.47 29.04 1.85
CA TYR A 234 -3.49 28.21 0.64
C TYR A 234 -4.64 28.55 -0.32
N GLU A 235 -5.35 29.66 -0.10
CA GLU A 235 -6.53 30.04 -0.90
C GLU A 235 -6.23 30.26 -2.38
N ASN A 236 -4.99 30.64 -2.70
CA ASN A 236 -4.50 30.78 -4.08
C ASN A 236 -4.17 29.44 -4.77
N GLN A 237 -4.21 28.32 -4.03
CA GLN A 237 -3.85 26.99 -4.55
C GLN A 237 -5.06 26.09 -4.73
N THR A 238 -6.02 26.14 -3.81
CA THR A 238 -7.23 25.30 -3.85
C THR A 238 -8.33 25.90 -3.00
N THR A 239 -9.58 25.53 -3.28
CA THR A 239 -10.73 25.80 -2.41
C THR A 239 -11.17 24.55 -1.64
N ILE A 240 -10.52 23.42 -1.89
CA ILE A 240 -10.82 22.12 -1.30
C ILE A 240 -9.59 21.57 -0.59
N TYR A 241 -9.70 21.39 0.72
CA TYR A 241 -8.58 21.04 1.59
C TYR A 241 -8.76 19.64 2.18
N ASN A 242 -7.70 18.84 2.18
CA ASN A 242 -7.63 17.53 2.81
C ASN A 242 -6.62 17.57 3.99
N VAL A 243 -6.31 16.42 4.59
CA VAL A 243 -5.35 16.34 5.71
C VAL A 243 -3.91 16.64 5.24
N ASP A 244 -3.57 16.33 3.98
CA ASP A 244 -2.27 16.63 3.37
C ASP A 244 -1.95 18.13 3.46
N PHE A 245 -2.88 18.99 3.03
CA PHE A 245 -2.72 20.45 3.14
C PHE A 245 -2.56 20.92 4.58
N TYR A 246 -3.23 20.28 5.53
CA TYR A 246 -3.07 20.62 6.94
C TYR A 246 -1.71 20.19 7.50
N PHE A 247 -1.16 19.05 7.09
CA PHE A 247 0.20 18.66 7.44
C PHE A 247 1.24 19.59 6.80
N ASN A 248 0.98 20.07 5.58
CA ASN A 248 1.79 21.13 4.99
C ASN A 248 1.73 22.44 5.80
N TYR A 249 0.55 22.81 6.31
CA TYR A 249 0.40 23.93 7.26
C TYR A 249 1.22 23.73 8.54
N LEU A 250 1.18 22.53 9.12
CA LEU A 250 1.95 22.22 10.32
C LEU A 250 3.47 22.30 10.08
N LEU A 251 3.93 21.87 8.90
CA LEU A 251 5.31 22.00 8.46
C LEU A 251 5.70 23.48 8.30
N GLU A 252 4.92 24.26 7.55
CA GLU A 252 5.31 25.60 7.13
C GLU A 252 5.12 26.67 8.21
N TYR A 253 4.05 26.58 8.99
CA TYR A 253 3.62 27.64 9.91
C TYR A 253 3.74 27.26 11.38
N VAL A 254 3.54 25.98 11.72
CA VAL A 254 3.74 25.47 13.10
C VAL A 254 5.18 24.99 13.31
N LYS A 255 5.96 24.82 12.23
CA LYS A 255 7.37 24.41 12.26
C LYS A 255 7.59 23.06 12.96
N LEU A 256 6.65 22.13 12.80
CA LEU A 256 6.87 20.74 13.21
C LEU A 256 7.93 20.09 12.31
N LYS A 257 8.68 19.12 12.83
CA LYS A 257 9.69 18.37 12.08
C LYS A 257 8.99 17.32 11.19
N ILE A 258 8.35 17.81 10.14
CA ILE A 258 7.68 17.04 9.11
C ILE A 258 8.56 17.14 7.86
N GLU A 259 8.92 16.00 7.28
CA GLU A 259 9.87 15.95 6.18
C GLU A 259 9.37 15.04 5.05
N ASN A 260 10.11 15.03 3.93
CA ASN A 260 9.87 14.16 2.79
C ASN A 260 11.14 13.38 2.45
N TRP A 261 10.99 12.19 1.88
CA TRP A 261 12.09 11.35 1.42
C TRP A 261 11.85 10.82 0.01
N TYR A 262 12.93 10.43 -0.65
CA TYR A 262 12.90 9.67 -1.89
C TYR A 262 14.06 8.67 -1.91
N VAL A 263 14.01 7.73 -2.84
CA VAL A 263 15.09 6.75 -3.06
C VAL A 263 15.62 6.92 -4.47
N GLU A 264 16.94 7.02 -4.59
CA GLU A 264 17.62 7.07 -5.89
C GLU A 264 17.32 5.81 -6.71
N ASP A 265 17.10 5.98 -8.02
CA ASP A 265 16.79 4.95 -8.99
C ASP A 265 15.49 4.15 -8.70
N LEU A 266 14.66 4.60 -7.76
CA LEU A 266 13.36 3.98 -7.48
C LEU A 266 12.31 4.41 -8.50
N TYR A 267 11.60 3.44 -9.05
CA TYR A 267 10.33 3.66 -9.74
C TYR A 267 9.16 3.48 -8.78
N PHE A 268 8.17 4.35 -8.87
CA PHE A 268 6.97 4.32 -8.03
C PHE A 268 5.72 4.44 -8.89
N LEU A 269 4.67 3.73 -8.48
CA LEU A 269 3.38 3.73 -9.14
C LEU A 269 2.29 4.16 -8.18
N HIS A 270 1.58 5.22 -8.56
CA HIS A 270 0.30 5.61 -7.98
C HIS A 270 -0.82 5.24 -8.96
N TRP A 271 -1.56 4.18 -8.63
CA TRP A 271 -2.50 3.50 -9.51
C TRP A 271 -3.77 4.30 -9.78
N GLY A 272 -4.12 4.41 -11.06
CA GLY A 272 -5.41 4.93 -11.50
C GLY A 272 -5.43 5.16 -13.01
N ASN A 273 -6.03 6.25 -13.47
CA ASN A 273 -6.17 6.51 -14.90
C ASN A 273 -4.97 7.30 -15.44
N PHE A 274 -3.97 6.58 -15.95
CA PHE A 274 -2.72 7.14 -16.46
C PHE A 274 -2.84 7.97 -17.75
N PHE A 275 -4.00 8.02 -18.40
CA PHE A 275 -4.20 8.82 -19.63
C PHE A 275 -5.11 10.03 -19.41
N LEU A 276 -6.13 9.92 -18.56
CA LEU A 276 -7.06 11.02 -18.30
C LEU A 276 -6.70 11.83 -17.04
N HIS A 277 -6.00 11.20 -16.10
CA HIS A 277 -5.65 11.78 -14.81
C HIS A 277 -4.16 11.60 -14.51
N VAL A 278 -3.30 11.85 -15.50
CA VAL A 278 -1.82 11.70 -15.43
C VAL A 278 -1.18 12.44 -14.24
N ILE A 279 -1.87 13.47 -13.75
CA ILE A 279 -1.46 14.21 -12.55
C ILE A 279 -1.76 13.38 -11.30
N GLN A 280 -2.94 12.79 -11.17
CA GLN A 280 -3.38 12.06 -9.98
C GLN A 280 -2.98 10.58 -9.98
N SER A 281 -2.63 10.02 -11.14
CA SER A 281 -2.19 8.64 -11.29
C SER A 281 -0.93 8.66 -12.13
N SER A 282 0.17 8.16 -11.58
CA SER A 282 1.47 8.37 -12.18
C SER A 282 2.43 7.23 -11.95
N LEU A 283 3.19 6.90 -13.00
CA LEU A 283 4.48 6.26 -12.88
C LEU A 283 5.52 7.38 -12.74
N CYS A 284 6.33 7.34 -11.70
CA CYS A 284 7.43 8.28 -11.52
C CYS A 284 8.74 7.58 -11.15
N HIS A 285 9.84 8.31 -11.31
CA HIS A 285 11.20 7.81 -11.14
C HIS A 285 12.10 8.93 -10.62
N TRP A 286 12.79 8.69 -9.49
CA TRP A 286 13.77 9.64 -8.96
C TRP A 286 15.17 9.23 -9.40
N LYS A 287 15.87 10.12 -10.10
CA LYS A 287 17.24 9.89 -10.56
C LYS A 287 18.00 11.19 -10.76
N GLU A 288 19.25 11.24 -10.29
CA GLU A 288 20.21 12.33 -10.55
C GLU A 288 19.63 13.72 -10.23
N GLY A 289 18.93 13.83 -9.09
CA GLY A 289 18.31 15.08 -8.65
C GLY A 289 17.04 15.48 -9.42
N LYS A 290 16.49 14.58 -10.24
CA LYS A 290 15.25 14.80 -11.01
C LYS A 290 14.19 13.77 -10.65
N LEU A 291 12.94 14.23 -10.60
CA LEU A 291 11.74 13.41 -10.56
C LEU A 291 11.12 13.41 -11.96
N THR A 292 11.13 12.25 -12.60
CA THR A 292 10.61 12.06 -13.95
C THR A 292 9.27 11.33 -13.91
N PHE A 293 8.31 11.81 -14.71
CA PHE A 293 7.02 11.20 -14.98
C PHE A 293 7.01 10.74 -16.45
N PRO A 294 7.42 9.48 -16.76
CA PRO A 294 7.71 9.07 -18.13
C PRO A 294 6.54 9.24 -19.11
N ILE A 295 5.31 9.06 -18.65
CA ILE A 295 4.11 9.24 -19.48
C ILE A 295 3.96 10.71 -19.89
N ILE A 296 4.08 11.65 -18.95
CA ILE A 296 3.97 13.09 -19.22
C ILE A 296 5.14 13.55 -20.10
N GLU A 297 6.35 13.11 -19.79
CA GLU A 297 7.55 13.51 -20.53
C GLU A 297 7.59 12.94 -21.95
N LYS A 298 7.27 11.66 -22.15
CA LYS A 298 7.48 10.96 -23.43
C LYS A 298 6.24 10.80 -24.29
N ILE A 299 5.05 10.65 -23.69
CA ILE A 299 3.80 10.44 -24.45
C ILE A 299 3.11 11.78 -24.72
N TYR A 300 3.04 12.64 -23.71
CA TYR A 300 2.50 14.00 -23.87
C TYR A 300 3.53 15.03 -24.31
N GLU A 301 4.79 14.60 -24.48
CA GLU A 301 5.92 15.44 -24.90
C GLU A 301 6.08 16.72 -24.06
N ASN A 302 5.73 16.64 -22.78
CA ASN A 302 5.74 17.78 -21.87
C ASN A 302 6.87 17.66 -20.85
N ASN A 303 8.03 18.22 -21.19
CA ASN A 303 9.21 18.19 -20.32
C ASN A 303 9.04 19.03 -19.04
N GLU A 304 8.29 20.13 -19.11
CA GLU A 304 8.09 21.05 -17.98
C GLU A 304 7.42 20.34 -16.80
N PHE A 305 6.38 19.54 -17.06
CA PHE A 305 5.68 18.78 -16.03
C PHE A 305 6.15 17.32 -15.93
N GLY A 306 6.82 16.82 -16.96
CA GLY A 306 7.31 15.44 -17.05
C GLY A 306 8.67 15.22 -16.40
N CYS A 307 9.46 16.26 -16.17
CA CYS A 307 10.79 16.14 -15.57
C CYS A 307 11.09 17.36 -14.71
N VAL A 308 10.92 17.22 -13.39
CA VAL A 308 11.05 18.31 -12.43
C VAL A 308 12.26 18.09 -11.52
N PRO A 309 12.92 19.16 -11.04
CA PRO A 309 13.97 19.00 -10.04
C PRO A 309 13.37 18.44 -8.74
N ILE A 310 14.11 17.55 -8.08
CA ILE A 310 13.76 17.10 -6.73
C ILE A 310 13.92 18.29 -5.78
N HIS A 311 12.90 18.53 -4.95
CA HIS A 311 12.92 19.64 -4.01
C HIS A 311 14.02 19.44 -2.97
N ASN A 312 14.75 20.51 -2.65
CA ASN A 312 15.91 20.49 -1.75
C ASN A 312 15.60 20.05 -0.30
N CYS A 313 14.32 19.99 0.07
CA CYS A 313 13.88 19.54 1.39
C CYS A 313 13.61 18.03 1.45
N CYS A 314 13.73 17.32 0.33
CA CYS A 314 13.55 15.87 0.29
C CYS A 314 14.87 15.18 0.63
N VAL A 315 14.84 14.32 1.64
CA VAL A 315 15.99 13.50 2.04
C VAL A 315 16.19 12.37 1.03
N LYS A 316 17.41 12.26 0.50
CA LYS A 316 17.80 11.20 -0.43
C LYS A 316 18.20 9.94 0.34
N PHE A 317 17.65 8.80 -0.07
CA PHE A 317 18.15 7.48 0.28
C PHE A 317 18.73 6.81 -0.95
N ASP A 318 19.79 6.03 -0.76
CA ASP A 318 20.38 5.21 -1.80
C ASP A 318 20.58 3.79 -1.25
N VAL A 319 19.95 2.82 -1.91
CA VAL A 319 20.07 1.41 -1.56
C VAL A 319 20.70 0.59 -2.69
N GLY A 320 21.33 1.26 -3.66
CA GLY A 320 21.94 0.62 -4.82
C GLY A 320 20.92 0.05 -5.80
N LEU A 321 19.74 0.70 -5.93
CA LEU A 321 18.72 0.25 -6.86
C LEU A 321 19.25 0.31 -8.30
N THR A 322 18.86 -0.67 -9.09
CA THR A 322 19.20 -0.75 -10.50
C THR A 322 17.94 -0.85 -11.34
N LYS A 323 18.03 -0.38 -12.60
CA LYS A 323 16.97 -0.57 -13.59
C LYS A 323 16.57 -2.05 -13.74
N LYS A 324 17.49 -2.98 -13.51
CA LYS A 324 17.21 -4.41 -13.56
C LYS A 324 16.16 -4.82 -12.52
N GLU A 325 16.22 -4.30 -11.30
CA GLU A 325 15.27 -4.67 -10.25
C GLU A 325 13.86 -4.19 -10.56
N PHE A 326 13.74 -3.00 -11.16
CA PHE A 326 12.47 -2.52 -11.71
C PHE A 326 11.94 -3.45 -12.82
N LEU A 327 12.78 -3.80 -13.79
CA LEU A 327 12.38 -4.69 -14.89
C LEU A 327 11.99 -6.08 -14.39
N ASP A 328 12.77 -6.66 -13.48
CA ASP A 328 12.48 -7.94 -12.85
C ASP A 328 11.16 -7.88 -12.06
N PHE A 329 10.89 -6.78 -11.36
CA PHE A 329 9.62 -6.57 -10.68
C PHE A 329 8.46 -6.55 -11.68
N ILE A 330 8.53 -5.70 -12.72
CA ILE A 330 7.47 -5.57 -13.72
C ILE A 330 7.25 -6.88 -14.49
N HIS A 331 8.31 -7.60 -14.86
CA HIS A 331 8.19 -8.90 -15.53
C HIS A 331 7.44 -9.89 -14.64
N ASN A 332 7.84 -10.05 -13.38
CA ASN A 332 7.13 -10.94 -12.46
C ASN A 332 5.68 -10.50 -12.22
N TYR A 333 5.45 -9.19 -12.06
CA TYR A 333 4.13 -8.62 -11.83
C TYR A 333 3.19 -8.78 -13.04
N SER A 334 3.72 -8.66 -14.26
CA SER A 334 2.97 -8.79 -15.53
C SER A 334 2.75 -10.25 -15.95
N CYS A 335 3.71 -11.15 -15.68
CA CYS A 335 3.56 -12.57 -15.98
C CYS A 335 2.53 -13.26 -15.08
N ILE A 336 2.43 -12.89 -13.79
CA ILE A 336 1.44 -13.47 -12.87
C ILE A 336 -0.02 -13.20 -13.33
N HIS A 337 -0.27 -12.18 -14.14
CA HIS A 337 -1.60 -11.86 -14.66
C HIS A 337 -2.03 -12.60 -15.93
N PHE A 338 -1.09 -13.14 -16.70
CA PHE A 338 -1.43 -13.94 -17.89
C PHE A 338 -1.71 -15.41 -17.56
N TYR A 339 -1.31 -15.88 -16.38
CA TYR A 339 -1.44 -17.27 -15.94
C TYR A 339 -2.34 -17.36 -14.70
N GLU A 340 -3.61 -17.69 -14.92
CA GLU A 340 -4.67 -17.81 -13.91
C GLU A 340 -4.22 -18.42 -12.56
N ASN A 341 -4.69 -17.83 -11.46
CA ASN A 341 -4.80 -18.47 -10.13
C ASN A 341 -3.52 -19.07 -9.50
N VAL A 342 -2.33 -18.58 -9.83
CA VAL A 342 -1.10 -19.01 -9.14
C VAL A 342 -0.89 -18.20 -7.86
N THR A 343 -0.68 -18.92 -6.75
CA THR A 343 -0.24 -18.40 -5.46
C THR A 343 0.96 -17.46 -5.65
N ILE A 344 0.93 -16.29 -5.01
CA ILE A 344 1.99 -15.27 -5.15
C ILE A 344 3.20 -15.72 -4.33
N ASP A 345 3.97 -16.64 -4.89
CA ASP A 345 5.36 -16.89 -4.52
C ASP A 345 6.24 -16.17 -5.54
N PHE A 346 7.14 -15.31 -5.06
CA PHE A 346 8.13 -14.66 -5.91
C PHE A 346 9.13 -15.73 -6.38
N PHE A 347 8.95 -16.23 -7.60
CA PHE A 347 9.85 -17.21 -8.20
C PHE A 347 11.20 -16.59 -8.59
N GLU A 348 12.27 -17.39 -8.56
CA GLU A 348 13.52 -17.05 -9.23
C GLU A 348 13.32 -17.10 -10.76
N ILE A 349 14.05 -16.25 -11.50
CA ILE A 349 13.94 -16.10 -12.97
C ILE A 349 14.07 -17.46 -13.72
N ALA A 350 14.83 -18.40 -13.16
CA ALA A 350 15.00 -19.73 -13.74
C ALA A 350 13.68 -20.53 -13.83
N ASP A 351 12.78 -20.39 -12.85
CA ASP A 351 11.50 -21.09 -12.82
C ASP A 351 10.48 -20.47 -13.78
N VAL A 352 10.52 -19.14 -13.97
CA VAL A 352 9.68 -18.45 -14.95
C VAL A 352 10.07 -18.86 -16.38
N LYS A 353 11.38 -18.91 -16.67
CA LYS A 353 11.88 -19.30 -17.99
C LYS A 353 11.53 -20.74 -18.34
N LYS A 354 11.71 -21.65 -17.38
CA LYS A 354 11.34 -23.07 -17.51
C LYS A 354 9.84 -23.26 -17.77
N ARG A 355 8.96 -22.53 -17.06
CA ARG A 355 7.51 -22.59 -17.29
C ARG A 355 7.09 -22.01 -18.64
N CYS A 356 7.75 -20.95 -19.12
CA CYS A 356 7.52 -20.43 -20.47
C CYS A 356 7.94 -21.45 -21.56
N GLU A 357 9.06 -22.14 -21.37
CA GLU A 357 9.54 -23.19 -22.29
C GLU A 357 8.62 -24.43 -22.29
N GLU A 358 8.15 -24.87 -21.13
CA GLU A 358 7.18 -25.96 -20.99
C GLU A 358 5.84 -25.61 -21.69
N TYR A 359 5.40 -24.35 -21.64
CA TYR A 359 4.17 -23.91 -22.29
C TYR A 359 4.27 -23.79 -23.81
N GLU A 360 5.39 -23.33 -24.36
CA GLU A 360 5.66 -23.36 -25.82
C GLU A 360 5.54 -24.79 -26.36
N GLN A 361 6.02 -25.79 -25.60
CA GLN A 361 5.84 -27.21 -25.96
C GLN A 361 4.38 -27.66 -25.91
N VAL A 362 3.60 -27.24 -24.90
CA VAL A 362 2.16 -27.56 -24.81
C VAL A 362 1.35 -26.90 -25.93
N LYS A 363 1.70 -25.66 -26.31
CA LYS A 363 1.07 -24.95 -27.43
C LYS A 363 1.39 -25.61 -28.77
N TYR A 364 2.63 -26.07 -28.94
CA TYR A 364 3.07 -26.84 -30.11
C TYR A 364 2.32 -28.18 -30.23
N LEU A 365 2.14 -28.89 -29.11
CA LEU A 365 1.37 -30.14 -29.07
C LEU A 365 -0.11 -29.92 -29.38
N ASN A 366 -0.76 -28.91 -28.79
CA ASN A 366 -2.17 -28.61 -29.03
C ASN A 366 -2.45 -28.13 -30.47
N HIS A 367 -1.50 -27.44 -31.12
CA HIS A 367 -1.62 -27.02 -32.51
C HIS A 367 -1.43 -28.18 -33.51
N HIS A 368 -0.68 -29.21 -33.13
CA HIS A 368 -0.54 -30.44 -33.93
C HIS A 368 -1.71 -31.41 -33.76
N TYR A 369 -2.35 -31.47 -32.59
CA TYR A 369 -3.56 -32.27 -32.41
C TYR A 369 -4.77 -31.68 -33.14
N THR A 370 -4.94 -30.36 -33.13
CA THR A 370 -6.07 -29.70 -33.85
C THR A 370 -5.95 -29.76 -35.38
N LYS A 371 -4.74 -29.87 -35.94
CA LYS A 371 -4.56 -30.09 -37.38
C LYS A 371 -4.83 -31.53 -37.83
N LYS A 372 -4.76 -32.51 -36.92
CA LYS A 372 -5.00 -33.91 -37.27
C LYS A 372 -6.49 -34.28 -37.30
N GLU A 373 -7.33 -33.55 -36.55
CA GLU A 373 -8.79 -33.78 -36.51
C GLU A 373 -9.58 -33.01 -37.57
N LEU A 374 -8.97 -32.06 -38.28
CA LEU A 374 -9.65 -31.26 -39.31
C LEU A 374 -9.54 -31.83 -40.75
N ASN A 375 -8.95 -33.00 -40.93
CA ASN A 375 -8.74 -33.62 -42.24
C ASN A 375 -9.53 -34.91 -42.51
N ASP A 376 -10.39 -35.38 -41.60
CA ASP A 376 -11.09 -36.68 -41.77
C ASP A 376 -12.60 -36.61 -42.11
N ASP A 377 -13.25 -35.44 -42.16
CA ASP A 377 -14.69 -35.34 -42.44
C ASP A 377 -15.03 -34.65 -43.78
N ARG A 378 -14.41 -35.10 -44.88
CA ARG A 378 -14.92 -34.84 -46.24
C ARG A 378 -14.76 -36.04 -47.18
N VAL A 379 -15.50 -37.13 -46.92
CA VAL A 379 -15.96 -38.05 -47.98
C VAL A 379 -17.30 -38.67 -47.56
N SER A 380 -18.41 -38.10 -48.05
CA SER A 380 -19.54 -38.76 -48.75
C SER A 380 -20.74 -37.84 -48.83
#